data_AF-A0A1F7IFG6-F1
#
_entry.id   AF-A0A1F7IFG6-F1
#
_cell.length_a   1.000
_cell.length_b   1.000
_cell.length_c   1.000
_cell.angle_alpha   90.00
_cell.angle_beta   90.00
_cell.angle_gamma   90.00
#
_symmetry.space_group_name_H-M   'P 1'
#
loop_
_entity.id
_entity.type
_entity.pdbx_description
1 polymer ?
#
loop_
_entity_poly.entity_id
_entity_poly.type
_entity_poly.pdbx_seq_one_letter_code
_entity_poly.pdbx_strand_id
1 'polypeptide(L)'
;MIQNISRPDDRYFRTTSFNIAAFLFTKGFELANIDKLENPHKAHFVFPNSPELTIAVHVFNFAKENSPELKVSARLLFTAIKQLKTALYQDTF
;
A
#
# COMPACT_ATOMS: atom_id res chain seq x y z
N MET A 1 -16.80 -5.20 28.99
CA MET A 1 -16.37 -5.82 27.71
C MET A 1 -15.05 -5.19 27.34
N ILE A 2 -13.94 -5.94 27.44
CA ILE A 2 -12.63 -5.45 27.03
C ILE A 2 -12.55 -5.67 25.52
N GLN A 3 -12.53 -4.59 24.74
CA GLN A 3 -12.22 -4.72 23.32
C GLN A 3 -10.79 -5.24 23.22
N ASN A 4 -10.66 -6.45 22.69
CA ASN A 4 -9.38 -7.06 22.38
C ASN A 4 -8.82 -6.29 21.19
N ILE A 5 -8.06 -5.21 21.45
CA ILE A 5 -7.33 -4.48 20.42
C ILE A 5 -6.21 -5.43 19.99
N SER A 6 -6.46 -6.22 18.94
CA SER A 6 -5.41 -7.01 18.31
C SER A 6 -4.31 -6.03 17.88
N ARG A 7 -3.10 -6.21 18.43
CA ARG A 7 -1.94 -5.46 17.93
C ARG A 7 -1.83 -5.74 16.43
N PRO A 8 -1.59 -4.73 15.59
CA PRO A 8 -1.36 -4.97 14.18
C PRO A 8 -0.22 -5.99 14.05
N ASP A 9 -0.48 -7.04 13.30
CA ASP A 9 0.49 -8.10 13.06
C ASP A 9 1.72 -7.50 12.38
N ASP A 10 2.87 -7.51 13.07
CA ASP A 10 4.15 -6.94 12.62
C ASP A 10 4.67 -7.60 11.34
N ARG A 11 4.09 -8.76 10.96
CA ARG A 11 4.35 -9.42 9.67
C ARG A 11 3.83 -8.64 8.47
N TYR A 12 2.97 -7.64 8.68
CA TYR A 12 2.37 -6.88 7.60
C TYR A 12 2.48 -5.37 7.80
N PHE A 13 2.94 -4.69 6.75
CA PHE A 13 2.80 -3.25 6.63
C PHE A 13 1.39 -2.91 6.13
N ARG A 14 0.75 -1.93 6.78
CA ARG A 14 -0.58 -1.46 6.43
C ARG A 14 -0.55 0.04 6.18
N THR A 15 -1.14 0.48 5.09
CA THR A 15 -1.29 1.91 4.79
C THR A 15 -2.68 2.22 4.29
N THR A 16 -3.23 3.36 4.70
CA THR A 16 -4.45 3.94 4.10
C THR A 16 -4.12 4.89 2.95
N SER A 17 -2.84 5.21 2.73
CA SER A 17 -2.40 6.08 1.65
C SER A 17 -2.37 5.32 0.33
N PHE A 18 -3.31 5.66 -0.55
CA PHE A 18 -3.36 5.11 -1.91
C PHE A 18 -2.07 5.37 -2.69
N ASN A 19 -1.44 6.53 -2.50
CA ASN A 19 -0.22 6.89 -3.22
C ASN A 19 0.98 6.03 -2.80
N ILE A 20 1.11 5.74 -1.49
CA ILE A 20 2.14 4.82 -0.99
C ILE A 20 1.86 3.41 -1.54
N ALA A 21 0.62 2.95 -1.48
CA ALA A 21 0.25 1.64 -2.00
C ALA A 21 0.56 1.50 -3.50
N ALA A 22 0.20 2.51 -4.32
CA ALA A 22 0.50 2.53 -5.74
C ALA A 22 2.01 2.54 -6.02
N PHE A 23 2.79 3.33 -5.27
CA PHE A 23 4.23 3.34 -5.38
C PHE A 23 4.86 1.98 -5.06
N LEU A 24 4.49 1.38 -3.93
CA LEU A 24 5.00 0.06 -3.51
C LEU A 24 4.63 -1.03 -4.53
N PHE A 25 3.36 -1.07 -4.95
CA PHE A 25 2.92 -2.03 -5.94
C PHE A 25 3.66 -1.88 -7.28
N THR A 26 3.92 -0.63 -7.69
CA THR A 26 4.71 -0.34 -8.91
C THR A 26 6.17 -0.78 -8.77
N LYS A 27 6.73 -0.74 -7.55
CA LYS A 27 8.08 -1.25 -7.25
C LYS A 27 8.14 -2.78 -7.16
N GLY A 28 7.01 -3.47 -7.32
CA GLY A 28 6.94 -4.93 -7.33
C GLY A 28 6.65 -5.56 -5.97
N PHE A 29 6.30 -4.77 -4.95
CA PHE A 29 5.85 -5.34 -3.67
C PHE A 29 4.46 -5.96 -3.83
N GLU A 30 4.31 -7.19 -3.35
CA GLU A 30 3.06 -7.94 -3.45
C GLU A 30 2.01 -7.37 -2.48
N LEU A 31 0.82 -7.09 -3.02
CA LEU A 31 -0.33 -6.74 -2.21
C LEU A 31 -0.94 -8.03 -1.64
N ALA A 32 -0.86 -8.21 -0.33
CA ALA A 32 -1.43 -9.37 0.35
C ALA A 32 -2.95 -9.27 0.51
N ASN A 33 -3.46 -8.08 0.84
CA ASN A 33 -4.91 -7.86 0.99
C ASN A 33 -5.30 -6.38 0.87
N ILE A 34 -6.60 -6.13 0.72
CA ILE A 34 -7.23 -4.82 0.93
C ILE A 34 -8.30 -4.98 2.01
N ASP A 35 -8.04 -4.52 3.22
CA ASP A 35 -9.01 -4.54 4.31
C ASP A 35 -9.92 -3.30 4.16
N LYS A 36 -11.15 -3.50 3.68
CA LYS A 36 -12.17 -2.43 3.59
C LYS A 36 -12.54 -1.98 5.02
N LEU A 37 -12.60 -0.68 5.26
CA LEU A 37 -13.05 -0.12 6.53
C LEU A 37 -14.55 0.21 6.47
N GLU A 38 -15.17 0.45 7.64
CA GLU A 38 -16.59 0.86 7.72
C GLU A 38 -16.90 2.11 6.88
N ASN A 39 -15.90 2.98 6.69
CA ASN A 39 -16.00 4.06 5.72
C ASN A 39 -15.63 3.53 4.32
N PRO A 40 -16.56 3.54 3.34
CA PRO A 40 -16.33 2.99 2.00
C PRO A 40 -15.23 3.71 1.21
N HIS A 41 -14.79 4.89 1.65
CA HIS A 41 -13.69 5.64 1.06
C HIS A 41 -12.33 5.33 1.71
N LYS A 42 -12.29 4.44 2.71
CA LYS A 42 -11.06 4.09 3.41
C LYS A 42 -10.87 2.57 3.38
N ALA A 43 -9.66 2.16 3.06
CA ALA A 43 -9.22 0.78 3.16
C ALA A 43 -7.76 0.74 3.59
N HIS A 44 -7.35 -0.35 4.22
CA HIS A 44 -5.94 -0.66 4.41
C HIS A 44 -5.42 -1.50 3.25
N PHE A 45 -4.41 -0.99 2.57
CA PHE A 45 -3.59 -1.78 1.66
C PHE A 45 -2.54 -2.52 2.49
N VAL A 46 -2.58 -3.84 2.42
CA VAL A 46 -1.77 -4.74 3.26
C VAL A 46 -0.68 -5.36 2.41
N PHE A 47 0.57 -5.20 2.85
CA PHE A 47 1.75 -5.75 2.21
C PHE A 47 2.52 -6.61 3.22
N PRO A 48 3.13 -7.74 2.82
CA PRO A 48 4.07 -8.44 3.67
C PRO A 48 5.18 -7.48 4.09
N ASN A 49 5.46 -7.42 5.39
CA ASN A 49 6.47 -6.52 5.93
C ASN A 49 7.87 -7.04 5.58
N SER A 50 8.75 -6.14 5.16
CA SER A 50 10.15 -6.46 4.89
C SER A 50 11.03 -5.22 5.12
N PRO A 51 12.34 -5.40 5.36
CA PRO A 51 13.28 -4.29 5.43
C PRO A 51 13.25 -3.41 4.17
N GLU A 52 13.17 -4.02 3.00
CA GLU A 52 13.13 -3.33 1.70
C GLU A 52 11.86 -2.49 1.55
N LEU A 53 10.72 -3.01 2.00
CA LEU A 53 9.46 -2.26 2.00
C LEU A 53 9.56 -1.05 2.92
N THR A 54 10.13 -1.24 4.12
CA THR A 54 10.31 -0.16 5.10
C THR A 54 11.20 0.95 4.52
N ILE A 55 12.28 0.58 3.84
CA ILE A 55 13.15 1.52 3.12
C ILE A 55 12.37 2.23 2.00
N ALA A 56 11.59 1.51 1.20
CA ALA A 56 10.81 2.11 0.12
C ALA A 56 9.78 3.13 0.63
N VAL A 57 9.11 2.84 1.76
CA VAL A 57 8.19 3.77 2.43
C VAL A 57 8.94 5.00 2.96
N HIS A 58 10.11 4.80 3.56
CA HIS A 58 10.95 5.91 4.03
C HIS A 58 11.39 6.81 2.86
N VAL A 59 11.87 6.22 1.78
CA VAL A 59 12.24 6.92 0.53
C VAL A 59 11.06 7.72 0.01
N PHE A 60 9.87 7.11 -0.12
CA PHE A 60 8.68 7.79 -0.62
C PHE A 60 8.34 9.06 0.18
N ASN A 61 8.48 9.02 1.50
CA ASN A 61 8.10 10.11 2.38
C ASN A 61 9.17 11.21 2.52
N PHE A 62 10.46 10.87 2.41
CA PHE A 62 11.55 11.75 2.84
C PHE A 62 12.70 11.92 1.85
N ALA A 63 12.75 11.14 0.77
CA ALA A 63 13.80 11.32 -0.23
C ALA A 63 13.68 12.68 -0.94
N LYS A 64 14.81 13.20 -1.41
CA LYS A 64 14.83 14.46 -2.17
C LYS A 64 14.10 14.27 -3.49
N GLU A 65 13.55 15.37 -3.99
CA GLU A 65 12.99 15.41 -5.34
C GLU A 65 14.05 14.91 -6.35
N ASN A 66 13.63 14.05 -7.28
CA ASN A 66 14.46 13.38 -8.29
C ASN A 66 15.43 12.28 -7.80
N SER A 67 15.35 11.85 -6.53
CA SER A 67 16.09 10.68 -6.05
C SER A 67 15.88 9.46 -6.96
N PRO A 68 16.95 8.75 -7.39
CA PRO A 68 16.84 7.56 -8.22
C PRO A 68 15.91 6.49 -7.66
N GLU A 69 15.85 6.37 -6.33
CA GLU A 69 15.03 5.41 -5.60
C GLU A 69 13.53 5.71 -5.74
N LEU A 70 13.15 6.97 -6.00
CA LEU A 70 11.76 7.37 -6.29
C LEU A 70 11.34 7.05 -7.74
N LYS A 71 12.29 6.83 -8.65
CA LYS A 71 11.97 6.65 -10.08
C LYS A 71 11.14 5.39 -10.29
N VAL A 72 10.02 5.55 -10.97
CA VAL A 72 9.13 4.46 -11.41
C VAL A 72 8.74 4.69 -12.86
N SER A 73 8.49 3.60 -13.59
CA SER A 73 7.91 3.72 -14.93
C SER A 73 6.48 4.25 -14.81
N ALA A 74 6.19 5.36 -15.51
CA ALA A 74 4.84 5.93 -15.53
C ALA A 74 3.79 4.92 -16.03
N ARG A 75 4.15 4.09 -17.01
CA ARG A 75 3.26 3.04 -17.53
C ARG A 75 2.91 2.03 -16.44
N LEU A 76 3.91 1.56 -15.69
CA LEU A 76 3.68 0.61 -14.59
C LEU A 76 2.87 1.26 -13.46
N LEU A 77 3.13 2.53 -13.16
CA LEU A 77 2.40 3.28 -12.14
C LEU A 77 0.92 3.41 -12.48
N PHE A 78 0.58 3.78 -13.71
CA PHE A 78 -0.83 3.88 -14.12
C PHE A 78 -1.53 2.52 -14.16
N THR A 79 -0.82 1.46 -14.58
CA THR A 79 -1.33 0.09 -14.48
C THR A 79 -1.60 -0.32 -13.04
N ALA A 80 -0.67 -0.06 -12.13
CA ALA A 80 -0.81 -0.31 -10.69
C ALA A 80 -2.01 0.45 -10.10
N ILE A 81 -2.15 1.74 -10.40
CA ILE A 81 -3.29 2.55 -9.97
C ILE A 81 -4.61 1.94 -10.44
N LYS A 82 -4.69 1.51 -11.71
CA LYS A 82 -5.90 0.88 -12.25
C LYS A 82 -6.22 -0.42 -11.50
N GLN A 83 -5.23 -1.29 -11.29
CA GLN A 83 -5.40 -2.55 -10.59
C GLN A 83 -5.85 -2.35 -9.13
N LEU A 84 -5.22 -1.42 -8.40
CA LEU A 84 -5.57 -1.12 -7.01
C LEU A 84 -6.99 -0.54 -6.90
N LYS A 85 -7.39 0.35 -7.81
CA LYS A 85 -8.77 0.86 -7.85
C LYS A 85 -9.77 -0.25 -8.16
N THR A 86 -9.48 -1.12 -9.13
CA THR A 86 -10.35 -2.26 -9.43
C THR A 86 -10.49 -3.17 -8.22
N ALA A 87 -9.41 -3.51 -7.53
CA ALA A 87 -9.47 -4.33 -6.32
C ALA A 87 -10.21 -3.64 -5.16
N LEU A 88 -10.09 -2.32 -5.03
CA LEU A 88 -10.79 -1.54 -3.99
C LEU A 88 -12.31 -1.50 -4.22
N TYR A 89 -12.74 -1.32 -5.47
CA TYR A 89 -14.16 -1.11 -5.83
C TYR A 89 -14.84 -2.36 -6.40
N GLN A 90 -14.14 -3.47 -6.59
CA GLN A 90 -14.81 -4.75 -6.81
C GLN A 90 -15.59 -5.07 -5.53
N ASP A 91 -16.91 -4.98 -5.63
CA ASP A 91 -17.81 -5.58 -4.68
C ASP A 91 -17.71 -7.09 -4.88
N THR A 92 -17.31 -7.80 -3.82
CA THR A 92 -17.55 -9.23 -3.74
C THR A 92 -19.07 -9.39 -3.76
N PHE A 93 -19.60 -10.00 -4.83
CA PHE A 93 -21.02 -10.29 -5.02
C PHE A 93 -21.65 -10.99 -3.81
#